data_AF-A0A2T5XSH9-F1
#
_entry.id   AF-A0A2T5XSH9-F1
#
_cell.length_a   1.000
_cell.length_b   1.000
_cell.length_c   1.000
_cell.angle_alpha   90.00
_cell.angle_beta   90.00
_cell.angle_gamma   90.00
#
_symmetry.space_group_name_H-M   'P 1'
#
loop_
_entity.id
_entity.type
_entity.pdbx_description
1 polymer ?
#
loop_
_entity_poly.entity_id
_entity_poly.type
_entity_poly.pdbx_seq_one_letter_code
_entity_poly.pdbx_strand_id
1 'polypeptide(L)'
;MKKEKPKNLTECIQMLDKNLKKQDKEYLKTLTEDEFFMESHFTLGMGIRNEWIRNGNPELVKFFLDQGVKHPDDMSAMILTSYYRYLTNSND
;
A
#
# COMPACT_ATOMS: atom_id res chain seq x y z
N MET A 1 0.21 6.17 22.67
CA MET A 1 0.34 4.83 22.04
C MET A 1 1.27 4.97 20.84
N LYS A 2 2.32 4.14 20.72
CA LYS A 2 3.13 4.11 19.48
C LYS A 2 2.19 3.72 18.33
N LYS A 3 2.18 4.50 17.25
CA LYS A 3 1.50 4.08 16.02
C LYS A 3 2.19 2.81 15.54
N GLU A 4 1.46 1.71 15.52
CA GLU A 4 1.94 0.43 14.99
C GLU A 4 2.22 0.59 13.49
N LYS A 5 3.32 0.01 13.04
CA LYS A 5 3.79 0.11 11.64
C LYS A 5 3.80 -1.29 11.05
N PRO A 6 3.34 -1.46 9.80
CA PRO A 6 3.20 -2.78 9.21
C PRO A 6 4.56 -3.43 9.00
N LYS A 7 4.58 -4.76 9.04
CA LYS A 7 5.79 -5.59 8.92
C LYS A 7 5.88 -6.36 7.60
N ASN A 8 4.76 -6.49 6.90
CA ASN A 8 4.62 -7.25 5.66
C ASN A 8 3.47 -6.67 4.83
N LEU A 9 3.31 -7.19 3.60
CA LEU A 9 2.29 -6.74 2.66
C LEU A 9 0.85 -6.91 3.20
N THR A 10 0.55 -8.02 3.87
CA THR A 10 -0.78 -8.29 4.43
C THR A 10 -1.18 -7.24 5.47
N GLU A 11 -0.26 -6.90 6.38
CA GLU A 11 -0.49 -5.84 7.36
C GLU A 11 -0.64 -4.46 6.70
N CYS A 12 0.12 -4.17 5.64
CA CYS A 12 -0.08 -2.94 4.87
C CYS A 12 -1.51 -2.83 4.31
N ILE A 13 -2.01 -3.91 3.68
CA ILE A 13 -3.37 -3.96 3.12
C ILE A 13 -4.42 -3.78 4.21
N GLN A 14 -4.29 -4.49 5.34
CA GLN A 14 -5.22 -4.39 6.47
C GLN A 14 -5.24 -2.98 7.08
N MET A 15 -4.08 -2.34 7.22
CA MET A 15 -3.98 -0.98 7.72
C MET A 15 -4.59 0.04 6.76
N LEU A 16 -4.37 -0.10 5.44
CA LEU A 16 -5.02 0.74 4.44
C LEU A 16 -6.53 0.58 4.48
N ASP A 17 -7.03 -0.66 4.50
CA ASP A 17 -8.47 -0.94 4.52
C ASP A 17 -9.17 -0.39 5.77
N LYS A 18 -8.49 -0.46 6.91
CA LYS A 18 -8.97 0.10 8.18
C LYS A 18 -8.96 1.64 8.20
N ASN A 19 -7.95 2.26 7.59
CA ASN A 19 -7.75 3.70 7.67
C ASN A 19 -8.56 4.49 6.62
N LEU A 20 -8.83 3.90 5.46
CA LEU A 20 -9.62 4.53 4.41
C LEU A 20 -11.12 4.50 4.73
N LYS A 21 -11.80 5.62 4.47
CA LYS A 21 -13.25 5.70 4.72
C LYS A 21 -13.99 4.83 3.71
N LYS A 22 -15.18 4.37 4.09
CA LYS A 22 -16.04 3.57 3.20
C LYS A 22 -16.30 4.27 1.86
N GLN A 23 -16.59 5.57 1.87
CA GLN A 23 -16.85 6.33 0.65
C GLN A 23 -15.65 6.36 -0.30
N ASP A 24 -14.45 6.61 0.24
CA ASP A 24 -13.21 6.58 -0.54
C ASP A 24 -13.02 5.18 -1.16
N LYS A 25 -13.20 4.12 -0.37
CA LYS A 25 -13.12 2.74 -0.83
C LYS A 25 -14.12 2.41 -1.95
N GLU A 26 -15.36 2.90 -1.87
CA GLU A 26 -16.34 2.72 -2.93
C GLU A 26 -15.98 3.50 -4.20
N TYR A 27 -15.42 4.71 -4.08
CA TYR A 27 -14.90 5.46 -5.23
C TYR A 27 -13.73 4.73 -5.89
N LEU A 28 -12.75 4.27 -5.11
CA LEU A 28 -11.57 3.56 -5.65
C LEU A 28 -11.95 2.29 -6.40
N LYS A 29 -13.03 1.59 -6.02
CA LYS A 29 -13.56 0.43 -6.76
C LYS A 29 -14.15 0.77 -8.14
N THR A 30 -14.46 2.03 -8.41
CA THR A 30 -14.96 2.46 -9.74
C THR A 30 -13.85 2.75 -10.73
N LEU A 31 -12.61 2.90 -10.26
CA LEU A 31 -11.43 3.12 -11.08
C LEU A 31 -10.91 1.79 -11.64
N THR A 32 -10.21 1.85 -12.76
CA THR A 32 -9.29 0.77 -13.19
C THR A 32 -8.01 0.74 -12.33
N GLU A 33 -7.22 -0.34 -12.41
CA GLU A 33 -5.95 -0.44 -11.67
C GLU A 33 -4.97 0.69 -12.05
N ASP A 34 -4.90 1.02 -13.35
CA ASP A 34 -4.04 2.10 -13.86
C ASP A 34 -4.50 3.48 -13.37
N GLU A 35 -5.80 3.78 -13.43
CA GLU A 35 -6.36 5.03 -12.90
C GLU A 35 -6.11 5.15 -11.40
N PHE A 36 -6.39 4.08 -10.64
CA PHE A 36 -6.09 4.04 -9.21
C PHE A 36 -4.61 4.31 -8.92
N PHE A 37 -3.71 3.66 -9.66
CA PHE A 37 -2.28 3.82 -9.48
C PHE A 37 -1.86 5.26 -9.75
N MET A 38 -2.29 5.84 -10.88
CA MET A 38 -1.96 7.21 -11.27
C MET A 38 -2.48 8.24 -10.26
N GLU A 39 -3.72 8.11 -9.78
CA GLU A 39 -4.30 9.00 -8.77
C GLU A 39 -3.65 8.85 -7.39
N SER A 40 -3.26 7.62 -7.03
CA SER A 40 -2.78 7.29 -5.69
C SER A 40 -1.27 7.42 -5.52
N HIS A 41 -0.48 7.43 -6.62
CA HIS A 41 0.99 7.36 -6.56
C HIS A 41 1.60 8.51 -5.74
N PHE A 42 1.20 9.75 -6.02
CA PHE A 42 1.70 10.94 -5.34
C PHE A 42 0.97 11.28 -4.04
N THR A 43 -0.12 10.57 -3.74
CA THR A 43 -0.91 10.78 -2.52
C THR A 43 -0.64 9.65 -1.52
N LEU A 44 -1.40 8.55 -1.58
CA LEU A 44 -1.20 7.38 -0.72
C LEU A 44 0.19 6.76 -0.91
N GLY A 45 0.66 6.61 -2.15
CA GLY A 45 1.96 6.01 -2.45
C GLY A 45 3.11 6.77 -1.81
N MET A 46 3.07 8.10 -1.91
CA MET A 46 4.05 8.97 -1.24
C MET A 46 4.00 8.83 0.28
N GLY A 47 2.80 8.75 0.87
CA GLY A 47 2.62 8.51 2.30
C GLY A 47 3.20 7.17 2.75
N ILE A 48 2.87 6.08 2.05
CA ILE A 48 3.40 4.73 2.30
C ILE A 48 4.93 4.74 2.23
N ARG A 49 5.49 5.30 1.15
CA ARG A 49 6.94 5.37 0.95
C ARG A 49 7.65 6.11 2.09
N ASN A 50 7.13 7.26 2.50
CA ASN A 50 7.81 8.07 3.52
C ASN A 50 7.60 7.52 4.93
N GLU A 51 6.39 7.09 5.28
CA GLU A 51 6.04 6.70 6.65
C GLU A 51 6.31 5.22 6.96
N TRP A 52 6.13 4.33 5.98
CA TRP A 52 6.23 2.88 6.18
C TRP A 52 7.52 2.27 5.63
N ILE A 53 8.06 2.83 4.55
CA ILE A 53 9.31 2.33 3.95
C ILE A 53 10.53 3.08 4.49
N ARG A 54 10.60 4.41 4.31
CA ARG A 54 11.78 5.22 4.70
C ARG A 54 11.93 5.41 6.20
N ASN A 55 10.87 5.87 6.85
CA ASN A 55 10.87 6.14 8.28
C ASN A 55 10.16 5.04 9.08
N GLY A 56 9.82 3.93 8.43
CA GLY A 56 8.88 2.95 8.96
C GLY A 56 9.50 1.81 9.74
N ASN A 57 8.95 0.61 9.57
CA ASN A 57 9.43 -0.59 10.25
C ASN A 57 10.49 -1.27 9.37
N PRO A 58 11.72 -1.51 9.85
CA PRO A 58 12.74 -2.21 9.08
C PRO A 58 12.32 -3.63 8.66
N GLU A 59 11.41 -4.28 9.39
CA GLU A 59 10.88 -5.61 9.01
C GLU A 59 10.12 -5.56 7.68
N LEU A 60 9.41 -4.46 7.39
CA LEU A 60 8.71 -4.28 6.12
C LEU A 60 9.68 -4.12 4.95
N VAL A 61 10.73 -3.32 5.13
CA VAL A 61 11.77 -3.15 4.13
C VAL A 61 12.46 -4.49 3.87
N LYS A 62 12.80 -5.22 4.93
CA LYS A 62 13.39 -6.56 4.82
C LYS A 62 12.46 -7.51 4.06
N PHE A 63 11.16 -7.53 4.36
CA PHE A 63 10.18 -8.33 3.66
C PHE A 63 10.24 -8.09 2.13
N PHE A 64 10.25 -6.83 1.68
CA PHE A 64 10.34 -6.53 0.24
C PHE A 64 11.69 -6.90 -0.37
N LEU A 65 12.78 -6.66 0.35
CA LEU A 65 14.13 -7.05 -0.10
C LEU A 65 14.25 -8.56 -0.29
N ASP A 66 13.67 -9.35 0.62
CA ASP A 66 13.63 -10.81 0.55
C ASP A 66 12.78 -11.30 -0.64
N GLN A 67 11.82 -10.50 -1.12
CA GLN A 67 11.05 -10.73 -2.36
C GLN A 67 11.71 -10.14 -3.61
N GLY A 68 12.89 -9.53 -3.50
CA GLY A 68 13.63 -8.96 -4.62
C GLY A 68 13.26 -7.52 -5.02
N VAL A 69 12.35 -6.87 -4.29
CA VAL A 69 11.93 -5.49 -4.53
C VAL A 69 12.84 -4.55 -3.74
N LYS A 70 13.61 -3.70 -4.44
CA LYS A 70 14.71 -2.93 -3.83
C LYS A 70 14.45 -1.44 -3.71
N HIS A 71 13.72 -0.84 -4.65
CA HIS A 71 13.48 0.59 -4.61
C HIS A 71 12.24 0.93 -3.76
N PRO A 72 12.30 1.95 -2.90
CA PRO A 72 11.15 2.36 -2.10
C PRO A 72 9.90 2.70 -2.92
N ASP A 73 10.10 3.20 -4.13
CA ASP A 73 9.02 3.54 -5.07
C ASP A 73 8.30 2.24 -5.51
N ASP A 74 9.06 1.23 -5.91
CA ASP A 74 8.54 -0.10 -6.28
C ASP A 74 7.83 -0.77 -5.10
N MET A 75 8.38 -0.66 -3.88
CA MET A 75 7.75 -1.19 -2.67
C MET A 75 6.39 -0.53 -2.42
N SER A 76 6.33 0.81 -2.52
CA SER A 76 5.08 1.55 -2.35
C SER A 76 4.07 1.26 -3.46
N ALA A 77 4.53 1.09 -4.71
CA ALA A 77 3.71 0.71 -5.85
C ALA A 77 3.12 -0.69 -5.64
N MET A 78 3.92 -1.67 -5.23
CA MET A 78 3.47 -3.03 -4.95
C MET A 78 2.41 -3.06 -3.84
N ILE A 79 2.57 -2.25 -2.78
CA ILE A 79 1.55 -2.12 -1.73
C ILE A 79 0.25 -1.55 -2.30
N LEU A 80 0.32 -0.47 -3.06
CA LEU A 80 -0.85 0.18 -3.67
C LEU A 80 -1.62 -0.78 -4.57
N THR A 81 -0.93 -1.41 -5.52
CA THR A 81 -1.53 -2.35 -6.46
C THR A 81 -2.16 -3.54 -5.73
N SER A 82 -1.46 -4.10 -4.74
CA SER A 82 -2.00 -5.22 -3.95
C SER A 82 -3.24 -4.81 -3.15
N TYR A 83 -3.27 -3.59 -2.62
CA TYR A 83 -4.44 -3.07 -1.92
C TYR A 83 -5.63 -2.89 -2.86
N TYR A 84 -5.42 -2.37 -4.06
CA TYR A 84 -6.48 -2.22 -5.05
C TYR A 84 -7.08 -3.57 -5.47
N ARG A 85 -6.24 -4.58 -5.71
CA ARG A 85 -6.69 -5.94 -6.02
C ARG A 85 -7.48 -6.57 -4.88
N TYR A 86 -7.00 -6.43 -3.65
CA TYR A 86 -7.76 -6.82 -2.45
C TYR A 86 -9.13 -6.12 -2.40
N LEU A 87 -9.16 -4.80 -2.63
CA LEU A 87 -10.38 -4.00 -2.53
C LEU A 87 -11.44 -4.39 -3.58
N THR A 88 -11.01 -4.82 -4.75
CA THR A 88 -11.87 -5.22 -5.87
C THR A 88 -12.17 -6.71 -5.92
N ASN A 89 -11.58 -7.51 -5.02
CA ASN A 89 -11.55 -8.99 -5.09
C ASN A 89 -10.98 -9.51 -6.42
N SER A 90 -10.10 -8.72 -7.06
CA SER A 90 -9.40 -9.15 -8.26
C SER A 90 -8.27 -10.09 -7.82
N ASN A 91 -8.54 -11.40 -7.85
CA ASN A 91 -7.51 -12.42 -7.71
C ASN A 91 -6.91 -12.66 -9.09
N ASP A 92 -5.74 -12.08 -9.36
CA ASP A 92 -4.82 -12.62 -10.37
C ASP A 92 -3.92 -13.69 -9.73
#